data_AF-A0A6G0JQD3-F1
#
_entry.id   AF-A0A6G0JQD3-F1
#
_cell.length_a   1.000
_cell.length_b   1.000
_cell.length_c   1.000
_cell.angle_alpha   90.00
_cell.angle_beta   90.00
_cell.angle_gamma   90.00
#
_symmetry.space_group_name_H-M   'P 1'
#
loop_
_entity.id
_entity.type
_entity.pdbx_description
1 polymer ?
#
loop_
_entity_poly.entity_id
_entity_poly.type
_entity_poly.pdbx_seq_one_letter_code
_entity_poly.pdbx_strand_id
1 'polypeptide(L)'
;MPPRQKKTKRTPREPTVAEVRASPAALFQVDELRKAKIARTAIPAPSQDSEDDQGAVAPRYDLCLRAEGSNGILRYTNFTPREFDSLWDAMESFVSQNWNVGRGKKSMHSGKDVLFMSVCALKHCGKWDTVAQIFRILPSTFQKMVRGFLAAVGPYLYEEYVDSLNATMAMSKMALSGKSFKHFPCARYATDVTFQQANCPAGTHSEAITYYSGKHHLYGYKVEISVLPTGLAINCSPHVKGSVSDITIFRDNDAFHLNALKKRPDEMHLEDDGPFTVEYPRDWAVLTDKG
;
A
#
# COMPACT_ATOMS: atom_id res chain seq x y z
N MET A 1 -39.33 -5.28 -39.92
CA MET A 1 -38.24 -5.22 -38.91
C MET A 1 -38.47 -6.33 -37.88
N PRO A 2 -37.45 -7.08 -37.44
CA PRO A 2 -37.60 -8.06 -36.37
C PRO A 2 -37.68 -7.39 -34.98
N PRO A 3 -38.38 -7.99 -34.00
CA PRO A 3 -38.52 -7.42 -32.68
C PRO A 3 -37.22 -7.51 -31.86
N ARG A 4 -36.92 -6.44 -31.13
CA ARG A 4 -35.69 -6.25 -30.35
C ARG A 4 -35.73 -7.08 -29.06
N GLN A 5 -34.94 -8.16 -28.99
CA GLN A 5 -34.84 -8.98 -27.78
C GLN A 5 -34.37 -8.16 -26.56
N LYS A 6 -35.05 -8.30 -25.42
CA LYS A 6 -34.69 -7.65 -24.16
C LYS A 6 -33.46 -8.36 -23.57
N LYS A 7 -32.34 -7.64 -23.39
CA LYS A 7 -31.18 -8.14 -22.63
C LYS A 7 -31.58 -8.39 -21.17
N THR A 8 -31.51 -9.64 -20.74
CA THR A 8 -31.61 -10.02 -19.33
C THR A 8 -30.41 -9.48 -18.53
N LYS A 9 -30.67 -8.91 -17.34
CA LYS A 9 -29.61 -8.47 -16.43
C LYS A 9 -28.96 -9.71 -15.79
N ARG A 10 -27.68 -9.97 -16.08
CA ARG A 10 -26.85 -10.92 -15.29
C ARG A 10 -26.56 -10.30 -13.92
N THR A 11 -26.87 -11.05 -12.84
CA THR A 11 -26.50 -10.75 -11.45
C THR A 11 -25.14 -11.35 -11.09
N PRO A 12 -24.39 -10.82 -10.10
CA PRO A 12 -23.07 -11.35 -9.72
C PRO A 12 -23.16 -12.69 -8.98
N ARG A 13 -22.18 -13.58 -9.22
CA ARG A 13 -22.03 -14.91 -8.60
C ARG A 13 -20.77 -14.97 -7.72
N GLU A 14 -20.76 -15.95 -6.82
CA GLU A 14 -19.67 -16.28 -5.90
C GLU A 14 -18.65 -17.31 -6.41
N PRO A 15 -17.39 -17.26 -5.93
CA PRO A 15 -16.46 -18.39 -6.00
C PRO A 15 -16.74 -19.43 -4.90
N THR A 16 -16.44 -20.69 -5.18
CA THR A 16 -16.44 -21.80 -4.21
C THR A 16 -15.04 -22.04 -3.62
N VAL A 17 -14.95 -22.84 -2.56
CA VAL A 17 -13.67 -23.22 -1.91
C VAL A 17 -12.66 -23.87 -2.87
N ALA A 18 -13.11 -24.73 -3.78
CA ALA A 18 -12.23 -25.37 -4.76
C ALA A 18 -11.67 -24.35 -5.78
N GLU A 19 -12.48 -23.38 -6.19
CA GLU A 19 -12.12 -22.35 -7.16
C GLU A 19 -11.21 -21.28 -6.55
N VAL A 20 -11.41 -20.93 -5.26
CA VAL A 20 -10.48 -20.11 -4.49
C VAL A 20 -9.10 -20.76 -4.43
N ARG A 21 -9.00 -22.09 -4.24
CA ARG A 21 -7.73 -22.83 -4.22
C ARG A 21 -7.05 -23.00 -5.59
N ALA A 22 -7.81 -22.95 -6.69
CA ALA A 22 -7.28 -23.10 -8.05
C ALA A 22 -6.81 -21.75 -8.66
N SER A 23 -7.52 -20.66 -8.38
CA SER A 23 -7.19 -19.31 -8.85
C SER A 23 -5.90 -18.62 -8.31
N PRO A 24 -5.21 -19.02 -7.21
CA PRO A 24 -4.09 -18.26 -6.68
C PRO A 24 -2.78 -18.50 -7.44
N ALA A 25 -2.65 -19.63 -8.14
CA ALA A 25 -1.37 -20.09 -8.69
C ALA A 25 -0.74 -19.05 -9.63
N ALA A 26 -1.53 -18.46 -10.53
CA ALA A 26 -1.08 -17.40 -11.43
C ALA A 26 -0.69 -16.10 -10.70
N LEU A 27 -1.39 -15.76 -9.62
CA LEU A 27 -1.13 -14.56 -8.81
C LEU A 27 0.19 -14.68 -8.03
N PHE A 28 0.41 -15.82 -7.37
CA PHE A 28 1.65 -16.09 -6.66
C PHE A 28 2.82 -16.25 -7.64
N GLN A 29 2.60 -16.86 -8.80
CA GLN A 29 3.61 -16.90 -9.86
C GLN A 29 3.96 -15.48 -10.35
N VAL A 30 2.99 -14.58 -10.53
CA VAL A 30 3.24 -13.17 -10.90
C VAL A 30 3.97 -12.39 -9.79
N ASP A 31 3.67 -12.67 -8.51
CA ASP A 31 4.35 -12.01 -7.39
C ASP A 31 5.79 -12.50 -7.23
N GLU A 32 6.04 -13.81 -7.33
CA GLU A 32 7.39 -14.37 -7.37
C GLU A 32 8.16 -13.91 -8.61
N LEU A 33 7.51 -13.82 -9.78
CA LEU A 33 8.12 -13.21 -10.98
C LEU A 33 8.46 -11.74 -10.77
N ARG A 34 7.71 -10.97 -9.96
CA ARG A 34 8.07 -9.57 -9.64
C ARG A 34 9.30 -9.50 -8.74
N LYS A 35 9.34 -10.28 -7.67
CA LYS A 35 10.50 -10.38 -6.77
C LYS A 35 11.74 -10.86 -7.53
N ALA A 36 11.57 -11.86 -8.38
CA ALA A 36 12.62 -12.34 -9.28
C ALA A 36 13.02 -11.29 -10.32
N LYS A 37 12.12 -10.44 -10.81
CA LYS A 37 12.45 -9.37 -11.79
C LYS A 37 13.31 -8.25 -11.21
N ILE A 38 13.25 -8.02 -9.90
CA ILE A 38 14.23 -7.19 -9.17
C ILE A 38 15.62 -7.87 -9.17
N ALA A 39 15.68 -9.19 -9.39
CA ALA A 39 16.91 -10.00 -9.38
C ALA A 39 17.38 -10.57 -10.74
N ARG A 40 16.60 -10.48 -11.85
CA ARG A 40 16.93 -10.62 -13.31
C ARG A 40 15.67 -10.92 -14.17
N THR A 41 15.80 -10.83 -15.51
CA THR A 41 14.69 -10.67 -16.49
C THR A 41 14.42 -11.91 -17.38
N ALA A 42 13.15 -12.32 -17.58
CA ALA A 42 12.51 -12.82 -18.85
C ALA A 42 11.13 -13.52 -18.62
N ILE A 43 10.24 -13.58 -19.65
CA ILE A 43 8.78 -13.94 -19.54
C ILE A 43 8.27 -14.69 -20.80
N PRO A 44 7.69 -15.91 -20.71
CA PRO A 44 6.28 -16.19 -21.12
C PRO A 44 5.59 -17.37 -20.35
N ALA A 45 4.33 -17.82 -20.57
CA ALA A 45 3.02 -17.19 -20.84
C ALA A 45 1.87 -18.24 -20.52
N PRO A 46 0.61 -18.33 -21.07
CA PRO A 46 -0.56 -18.77 -20.27
C PRO A 46 -1.46 -19.91 -20.82
N SER A 47 -2.46 -20.34 -20.01
CA SER A 47 -3.71 -21.02 -20.43
C SER A 47 -4.71 -21.07 -19.25
N GLN A 48 -5.91 -21.64 -19.41
CA GLN A 48 -7.18 -21.07 -19.92
C GLN A 48 -8.34 -21.97 -19.38
N ASP A 49 -9.59 -21.52 -19.49
CA ASP A 49 -10.86 -22.29 -19.37
C ASP A 49 -11.26 -22.82 -17.96
N SER A 50 -12.54 -22.98 -17.56
CA SER A 50 -13.88 -22.58 -18.10
C SER A 50 -14.95 -22.51 -16.97
N GLU A 51 -16.18 -22.08 -17.26
CA GLU A 51 -17.28 -21.79 -16.30
C GLU A 51 -18.13 -23.04 -15.90
N ASP A 52 -18.67 -23.14 -14.66
CA ASP A 52 -20.13 -23.01 -14.37
C ASP A 52 -20.56 -23.13 -12.85
N ASP A 53 -21.87 -22.93 -12.58
CA ASP A 53 -22.75 -23.27 -11.41
C ASP A 53 -22.84 -22.49 -10.06
N GLN A 54 -24.07 -22.11 -9.65
CA GLN A 54 -24.41 -20.95 -8.80
C GLN A 54 -24.64 -21.25 -7.29
N GLY A 55 -24.22 -20.30 -6.43
CA GLY A 55 -24.40 -20.34 -4.96
C GLY A 55 -24.26 -18.94 -4.31
N ALA A 56 -24.64 -18.80 -3.02
CA ALA A 56 -24.93 -17.51 -2.39
C ALA A 56 -23.84 -16.90 -1.49
N VAL A 57 -23.48 -15.64 -1.75
CA VAL A 57 -23.38 -14.52 -0.79
C VAL A 57 -22.39 -14.60 0.39
N ALA A 58 -21.49 -15.56 0.47
CA ALA A 58 -20.50 -15.68 1.54
C ALA A 58 -19.49 -14.51 1.54
N PRO A 59 -19.20 -13.88 2.69
CA PRO A 59 -18.14 -12.88 2.79
C PRO A 59 -16.82 -13.44 2.26
N ARG A 60 -16.11 -12.66 1.46
CA ARG A 60 -14.91 -13.07 0.71
C ARG A 60 -13.72 -13.30 1.62
N TYR A 61 -13.62 -12.54 2.71
CA TYR A 61 -12.65 -12.83 3.77
C TYR A 61 -12.94 -14.20 4.41
N ASP A 62 -14.16 -14.43 4.91
CA ASP A 62 -14.54 -15.68 5.59
C ASP A 62 -14.51 -16.90 4.67
N LEU A 63 -14.78 -16.71 3.37
CA LEU A 63 -14.63 -17.74 2.35
C LEU A 63 -13.16 -18.10 2.14
N CYS A 64 -12.27 -17.11 2.01
CA CYS A 64 -10.83 -17.36 1.87
C CYS A 64 -10.25 -18.03 3.12
N LEU A 65 -10.61 -17.55 4.31
CA LEU A 65 -10.20 -18.11 5.59
C LEU A 65 -10.67 -19.57 5.75
N ARG A 66 -11.90 -19.91 5.34
CA ARG A 66 -12.37 -21.32 5.30
C ARG A 66 -11.70 -22.16 4.21
N ALA A 67 -11.33 -21.56 3.09
CA ALA A 67 -10.74 -22.28 1.96
C ALA A 67 -9.25 -22.61 2.16
N GLU A 68 -8.46 -21.66 2.65
CA GLU A 68 -6.99 -21.74 2.73
C GLU A 68 -6.42 -21.56 4.15
N GLY A 69 -7.27 -21.28 5.15
CA GLY A 69 -6.84 -21.05 6.53
C GLY A 69 -6.00 -19.78 6.70
N SER A 70 -5.39 -19.64 7.87
CA SER A 70 -4.56 -18.47 8.24
C SER A 70 -3.39 -18.25 7.29
N ASN A 71 -2.78 -19.32 6.78
CA ASN A 71 -1.70 -19.25 5.80
C ASN A 71 -2.19 -18.71 4.45
N GLY A 72 -3.43 -18.99 4.05
CA GLY A 72 -4.08 -18.36 2.90
C GLY A 72 -4.15 -16.85 3.04
N ILE A 73 -4.76 -16.37 4.13
CA ILE A 73 -4.90 -14.92 4.40
C ILE A 73 -3.53 -14.22 4.37
N LEU A 74 -2.50 -14.80 5.02
CA LEU A 74 -1.13 -14.29 5.00
C LEU A 74 -0.53 -14.26 3.58
N ARG A 75 -0.73 -15.33 2.79
CA ARG A 75 -0.32 -15.39 1.38
C ARG A 75 -1.04 -14.34 0.51
N TYR A 76 -2.29 -14.03 0.79
CA TYR A 76 -3.08 -13.03 0.05
C TYR A 76 -2.83 -11.58 0.47
N THR A 77 -2.44 -11.31 1.72
CA THR A 77 -2.46 -9.93 2.26
C THR A 77 -1.18 -9.46 2.93
N ASN A 78 -0.24 -10.37 3.28
CA ASN A 78 0.86 -10.14 4.25
C ASN A 78 0.42 -9.93 5.70
N PHE A 79 -0.88 -10.02 6.02
CA PHE A 79 -1.39 -10.01 7.39
C PHE A 79 -1.81 -11.42 7.80
N THR A 80 -1.52 -11.81 9.04
CA THR A 80 -2.26 -12.91 9.69
C THR A 80 -3.72 -12.50 9.86
N PRO A 81 -4.66 -13.46 10.02
CA PRO A 81 -6.07 -13.13 10.29
C PRO A 81 -6.22 -12.15 11.47
N ARG A 82 -5.47 -12.36 12.56
CA ARG A 82 -5.51 -11.47 13.74
C ARG A 82 -5.10 -10.04 13.41
N GLU A 83 -4.05 -9.83 12.62
CA GLU A 83 -3.60 -8.48 12.25
C GLU A 83 -4.57 -7.82 11.27
N PHE A 84 -5.13 -8.60 10.33
CA PHE A 84 -6.16 -8.12 9.41
C PHE A 84 -7.45 -7.72 10.14
N ASP A 85 -7.91 -8.54 11.08
CA ASP A 85 -9.06 -8.25 11.93
C ASP A 85 -8.79 -7.02 12.82
N SER A 86 -7.60 -6.91 13.42
CA SER A 86 -7.21 -5.70 14.20
C SER A 86 -7.23 -4.42 13.35
N LEU A 87 -6.80 -4.50 12.08
CA LEU A 87 -6.85 -3.39 11.13
C LEU A 87 -8.29 -3.05 10.72
N TRP A 88 -9.15 -4.06 10.54
CA TRP A 88 -10.57 -3.84 10.27
C TRP A 88 -11.27 -3.16 11.45
N ASP A 89 -11.11 -3.69 12.66
CA ASP A 89 -11.78 -3.21 13.87
C ASP A 89 -11.43 -1.74 14.16
N ALA A 90 -10.18 -1.33 13.89
CA ALA A 90 -9.74 0.06 14.00
C ALA A 90 -10.51 1.01 13.05
N MET A 91 -10.84 0.57 11.82
CA MET A 91 -11.47 1.40 10.80
C MET A 91 -12.97 1.17 10.59
N GLU A 92 -13.57 0.13 11.18
CA GLU A 92 -14.95 -0.31 10.90
C GLU A 92 -15.97 0.84 11.07
N SER A 93 -15.82 1.62 12.15
CA SER A 93 -16.65 2.78 12.43
C SER A 93 -16.52 3.86 11.35
N PHE A 94 -15.28 4.17 10.90
CA PHE A 94 -15.03 5.13 9.84
C PHE A 94 -15.59 4.64 8.49
N VAL A 95 -15.33 3.39 8.12
CA VAL A 95 -15.79 2.78 6.86
C VAL A 95 -17.32 2.76 6.79
N SER A 96 -17.99 2.42 7.89
CA SER A 96 -19.47 2.38 7.95
C SER A 96 -20.13 3.75 7.77
N GLN A 97 -19.43 4.83 8.12
CA GLN A 97 -19.92 6.21 8.02
C GLN A 97 -19.53 6.91 6.71
N ASN A 98 -18.37 6.57 6.12
CA ASN A 98 -17.76 7.32 5.02
C ASN A 98 -17.70 6.56 3.69
N TRP A 99 -17.82 5.22 3.69
CA TRP A 99 -17.78 4.42 2.47
C TRP A 99 -19.14 3.78 2.14
N ASN A 100 -19.48 3.73 0.85
CA ASN A 100 -20.74 3.15 0.34
C ASN A 100 -22.03 3.83 0.88
N VAL A 101 -21.88 5.07 1.40
CA VAL A 101 -22.95 5.95 1.88
C VAL A 101 -23.47 6.89 0.78
N GLY A 102 -24.61 7.55 1.05
CA GLY A 102 -25.20 8.52 0.12
C GLY A 102 -26.09 7.93 -0.98
N ARG A 103 -26.39 8.76 -2.00
CA ARG A 103 -27.28 8.42 -3.12
C ARG A 103 -26.47 7.88 -4.30
N GLY A 104 -26.65 6.60 -4.63
CA GLY A 104 -25.99 5.97 -5.78
C GLY A 104 -26.19 4.46 -5.81
N LYS A 105 -25.59 3.79 -6.80
CA LYS A 105 -25.51 2.32 -6.81
C LYS A 105 -24.46 1.90 -5.78
N LYS A 106 -24.91 1.29 -4.69
CA LYS A 106 -24.04 0.74 -3.64
C LYS A 106 -23.20 -0.45 -4.13
N SER A 107 -22.02 -0.63 -3.53
CA SER A 107 -21.26 -1.88 -3.59
C SER A 107 -22.09 -3.02 -3.01
N MET A 108 -21.93 -4.22 -3.59
CA MET A 108 -22.59 -5.45 -3.12
C MET A 108 -21.71 -6.26 -2.16
N HIS A 109 -20.50 -5.76 -1.87
CA HIS A 109 -19.55 -6.36 -0.93
C HIS A 109 -19.51 -5.56 0.38
N SER A 110 -19.21 -6.23 1.49
CA SER A 110 -19.02 -5.56 2.78
C SER A 110 -17.76 -4.67 2.78
N GLY A 111 -17.66 -3.74 3.73
CA GLY A 111 -16.44 -2.92 3.88
C GLY A 111 -15.20 -3.78 4.13
N LYS A 112 -15.34 -4.83 4.96
CA LYS A 112 -14.27 -5.79 5.28
C LYS A 112 -13.81 -6.59 4.07
N ASP A 113 -14.74 -7.02 3.21
CA ASP A 113 -14.40 -7.69 1.96
C ASP A 113 -13.69 -6.76 0.98
N VAL A 114 -14.08 -5.48 0.92
CA VAL A 114 -13.41 -4.51 0.05
C VAL A 114 -12.05 -4.11 0.61
N LEU A 115 -11.84 -4.06 1.93
CA LEU A 115 -10.52 -3.97 2.54
C LEU A 115 -9.66 -5.17 2.14
N PHE A 116 -10.16 -6.40 2.32
CA PHE A 116 -9.46 -7.64 1.97
C PHE A 116 -9.03 -7.65 0.49
N MET A 117 -9.96 -7.36 -0.41
CA MET A 117 -9.70 -7.25 -1.85
C MET A 117 -8.72 -6.12 -2.21
N SER A 118 -8.76 -4.99 -1.49
CA SER A 118 -7.84 -3.87 -1.71
C SER A 118 -6.41 -4.22 -1.27
N VAL A 119 -6.25 -4.83 -0.10
CA VAL A 119 -4.93 -5.28 0.38
C VAL A 119 -4.36 -6.38 -0.52
N CYS A 120 -5.19 -7.30 -1.02
CA CYS A 120 -4.77 -8.27 -2.04
C CYS A 120 -4.26 -7.58 -3.31
N ALA A 121 -4.96 -6.55 -3.80
CA ALA A 121 -4.55 -5.79 -4.98
C ALA A 121 -3.23 -5.02 -4.75
N LEU A 122 -3.05 -4.42 -3.57
CA LEU A 122 -1.83 -3.70 -3.19
C LEU A 122 -0.63 -4.64 -3.05
N LYS A 123 -0.77 -5.77 -2.34
CA LYS A 123 0.28 -6.78 -2.23
C LYS A 123 0.68 -7.31 -3.60
N HIS A 124 -0.28 -7.81 -4.36
CA HIS A 124 0.02 -8.61 -5.54
C HIS A 124 0.30 -7.80 -6.79
N CYS A 125 -0.09 -6.52 -6.85
CA CYS A 125 0.26 -5.51 -7.86
C CYS A 125 0.08 -5.89 -9.35
N GLY A 126 0.20 -4.91 -10.25
CA GLY A 126 0.14 -5.15 -11.70
C GLY A 126 -1.27 -5.08 -12.29
N LYS A 127 -1.64 -6.03 -13.16
CA LYS A 127 -2.90 -5.94 -13.93
C LYS A 127 -4.11 -6.23 -13.04
N TRP A 128 -5.07 -5.29 -13.07
CA TRP A 128 -6.36 -5.43 -12.37
C TRP A 128 -7.09 -6.73 -12.73
N ASP A 129 -6.94 -7.22 -13.97
CA ASP A 129 -7.56 -8.47 -14.45
C ASP A 129 -7.16 -9.68 -13.60
N THR A 130 -5.88 -9.82 -13.27
CA THR A 130 -5.33 -10.95 -12.51
C THR A 130 -5.91 -11.02 -11.10
N VAL A 131 -5.99 -9.87 -10.41
CA VAL A 131 -6.53 -9.81 -9.04
C VAL A 131 -8.05 -9.95 -9.06
N ALA A 132 -8.72 -9.31 -10.02
CA ALA A 132 -10.18 -9.35 -10.14
C ALA A 132 -10.71 -10.75 -10.48
N GLN A 133 -9.95 -11.57 -11.21
CA GLN A 133 -10.28 -12.95 -11.55
C GLN A 133 -10.45 -13.84 -10.32
N ILE A 134 -9.58 -13.70 -9.30
CA ILE A 134 -9.67 -14.44 -8.02
C ILE A 134 -11.01 -14.19 -7.34
N PHE A 135 -11.45 -12.94 -7.35
CA PHE A 135 -12.73 -12.55 -6.76
C PHE A 135 -13.92 -12.71 -7.71
N ARG A 136 -13.69 -13.12 -8.96
CA ARG A 136 -14.71 -13.25 -10.02
C ARG A 136 -15.50 -11.96 -10.27
N ILE A 137 -14.83 -10.82 -10.10
CA ILE A 137 -15.39 -9.49 -10.35
C ILE A 137 -14.88 -9.01 -11.71
N LEU A 138 -15.74 -8.36 -12.50
CA LEU A 138 -15.32 -7.78 -13.77
C LEU A 138 -14.18 -6.75 -13.51
N PRO A 139 -13.02 -6.80 -14.20
CA PRO A 139 -11.84 -6.03 -13.79
C PRO A 139 -12.07 -4.52 -13.68
N SER A 140 -12.85 -3.94 -14.59
CA SER A 140 -13.22 -2.52 -14.55
C SER A 140 -14.14 -2.14 -13.38
N THR A 141 -14.90 -3.11 -12.84
CA THR A 141 -15.71 -2.94 -11.62
C THR A 141 -14.84 -3.09 -10.38
N PHE A 142 -13.96 -4.09 -10.36
CA PHE A 142 -12.99 -4.32 -9.29
C PHE A 142 -12.06 -3.10 -9.08
N GLN A 143 -11.45 -2.61 -10.17
CA GLN A 143 -10.60 -1.43 -10.14
C GLN A 143 -11.34 -0.19 -9.60
N LYS A 144 -12.57 0.06 -10.04
CA LYS A 144 -13.37 1.20 -9.56
C LYS A 144 -13.71 1.08 -8.08
N MET A 145 -14.05 -0.13 -7.62
CA MET A 145 -14.36 -0.42 -6.23
C MET A 145 -13.14 -0.24 -5.32
N VAL A 146 -12.01 -0.87 -5.64
CA VAL A 146 -10.76 -0.76 -4.86
C VAL A 146 -10.25 0.67 -4.84
N ARG A 147 -10.20 1.36 -6.00
CA ARG A 147 -9.77 2.77 -6.04
C ARG A 147 -10.71 3.69 -5.26
N GLY A 148 -12.02 3.47 -5.33
CA GLY A 148 -13.00 4.25 -4.58
C GLY A 148 -12.93 4.01 -3.07
N PHE A 149 -12.65 2.78 -2.64
CA PHE A 149 -12.41 2.45 -1.23
C PHE A 149 -11.11 3.10 -0.73
N LEU A 150 -9.99 2.89 -1.42
CA LEU A 150 -8.69 3.49 -1.05
C LEU A 150 -8.72 5.03 -1.05
N ALA A 151 -9.49 5.66 -1.95
CA ALA A 151 -9.69 7.11 -1.93
C ALA A 151 -10.49 7.60 -0.70
N ALA A 152 -11.36 6.76 -0.13
CA ALA A 152 -12.13 7.10 1.07
C ALA A 152 -11.33 6.82 2.36
N VAL A 153 -10.64 5.68 2.45
CA VAL A 153 -9.93 5.27 3.69
C VAL A 153 -8.47 5.72 3.75
N GLY A 154 -7.85 6.06 2.62
CA GLY A 154 -6.44 6.43 2.54
C GLY A 154 -6.04 7.62 3.43
N PRO A 155 -6.77 8.76 3.39
CA PRO A 155 -6.47 9.89 4.26
C PRO A 155 -6.60 9.55 5.75
N TYR A 156 -7.67 8.83 6.13
CA TYR A 156 -7.90 8.38 7.50
C TYR A 156 -6.79 7.45 8.01
N LEU A 157 -6.35 6.49 7.19
CA LEU A 157 -5.23 5.61 7.51
C LEU A 157 -3.90 6.37 7.68
N TYR A 158 -3.69 7.44 6.91
CA TYR A 158 -2.50 8.28 7.04
C TYR A 158 -2.53 9.08 8.35
N GLU A 159 -3.66 9.70 8.66
CA GLU A 159 -3.85 10.49 9.89
C GLU A 159 -3.68 9.62 11.16
N GLU A 160 -4.28 8.42 11.18
CA GLU A 160 -4.23 7.50 12.32
C GLU A 160 -2.84 6.87 12.51
N TYR A 161 -2.20 6.36 11.45
CA TYR A 161 -0.98 5.56 11.57
C TYR A 161 0.32 6.33 11.33
N VAL A 162 0.28 7.50 10.67
CA VAL A 162 1.48 8.28 10.30
C VAL A 162 1.51 9.61 11.06
N ASP A 163 0.49 10.47 10.92
CA ASP A 163 0.50 11.80 11.55
C ASP A 163 0.36 11.72 13.07
N SER A 164 -0.60 10.93 13.57
CA SER A 164 -0.81 10.73 15.01
C SER A 164 0.40 10.06 15.67
N LEU A 165 1.10 9.17 14.95
CA LEU A 165 2.36 8.60 15.43
C LEU A 165 3.46 9.66 15.50
N ASN A 166 3.64 10.45 14.45
CA ASN A 166 4.64 11.51 14.40
C ASN A 166 4.42 12.57 15.49
N ALA A 167 3.16 12.89 15.79
CA ALA A 167 2.78 13.81 16.86
C ALA A 167 3.01 13.25 18.27
N THR A 168 2.88 11.93 18.47
CA THR A 168 2.96 11.29 19.81
C THR A 168 4.33 10.68 20.12
N MET A 169 5.21 10.47 19.14
CA MET A 169 6.56 9.95 19.33
C MET A 169 7.60 11.08 19.35
N ALA A 170 7.64 11.76 20.50
CA ALA A 170 8.73 12.65 20.90
C ALA A 170 10.06 11.89 21.04
N MET A 171 11.18 12.57 20.83
CA MET A 171 12.52 12.05 21.12
C MET A 171 12.70 11.74 22.60
N SER A 172 12.15 12.58 23.49
CA SER A 172 12.11 12.31 24.94
C SER A 172 11.51 10.93 25.24
N LYS A 173 10.36 10.62 24.63
CA LYS A 173 9.66 9.33 24.76
C LYS A 173 10.42 8.17 24.14
N MET A 174 11.10 8.37 23.00
CA MET A 174 11.91 7.33 22.37
C MET A 174 13.17 7.01 23.18
N ALA A 175 13.86 8.03 23.71
CA ALA A 175 15.00 7.87 24.61
C ALA A 175 14.60 7.12 25.90
N LEU A 176 13.56 7.58 26.60
CA LEU A 176 13.07 6.95 27.83
C LEU A 176 12.59 5.50 27.65
N SER A 177 12.12 5.13 26.46
CA SER A 177 11.68 3.76 26.15
C SER A 177 12.77 2.87 25.54
N GLY A 178 14.02 3.37 25.41
CA GLY A 178 15.13 2.62 24.80
C GLY A 178 14.94 2.35 23.30
N LYS A 179 14.16 3.19 22.61
CA LYS A 179 13.77 3.08 21.19
C LYS A 179 14.43 4.14 20.30
N SER A 180 15.61 4.63 20.68
CA SER A 180 16.47 5.47 19.84
C SER A 180 17.38 4.62 18.93
N PHE A 181 18.02 5.23 17.93
CA PHE A 181 19.03 4.51 17.14
C PHE A 181 20.28 4.24 17.99
N LYS A 182 20.64 2.95 18.14
CA LYS A 182 21.76 2.47 18.96
C LYS A 182 23.09 3.21 18.76
N HIS A 183 23.39 3.62 17.52
CA HIS A 183 24.65 4.26 17.14
C HIS A 183 24.53 5.77 16.88
N PHE A 184 23.30 6.30 16.85
CA PHE A 184 23.02 7.71 16.57
C PHE A 184 21.85 8.21 17.45
N PRO A 185 22.03 8.33 18.79
CA PRO A 185 20.93 8.67 19.70
C PRO A 185 20.29 10.04 19.44
N CYS A 186 21.05 10.96 18.81
CA CYS A 186 20.58 12.28 18.36
C CYS A 186 19.69 12.25 17.11
N ALA A 187 19.64 11.13 16.38
CA ALA A 187 18.82 11.01 15.18
C ALA A 187 17.37 10.62 15.52
N ARG A 188 16.42 11.42 15.04
CA ARG A 188 14.99 11.21 15.29
C ARG A 188 14.36 10.17 14.38
N TYR A 189 14.76 10.18 13.11
CA TYR A 189 14.25 9.27 12.09
C TYR A 189 15.31 8.98 11.04
N ALA A 190 15.11 7.89 10.32
CA ALA A 190 15.81 7.60 9.07
C ALA A 190 14.86 7.89 7.91
N THR A 191 15.38 8.30 6.76
CA THR A 191 14.57 8.51 5.55
C THR A 191 15.31 8.01 4.32
N ASP A 192 14.57 7.42 3.39
CA ASP A 192 15.07 6.86 2.14
C ASP A 192 14.02 6.96 1.04
N VAL A 193 14.46 6.94 -0.22
CA VAL A 193 13.60 6.98 -1.40
C VAL A 193 13.43 5.57 -1.96
N THR A 194 12.23 5.02 -1.81
CA THR A 194 11.88 3.72 -2.37
C THR A 194 11.39 3.84 -3.81
N PHE A 195 11.82 2.92 -4.68
CA PHE A 195 11.37 2.82 -6.07
C PHE A 195 10.25 1.78 -6.22
N GLN A 196 9.08 2.21 -6.67
CA GLN A 196 7.95 1.36 -6.99
C GLN A 196 7.86 1.11 -8.50
N GLN A 197 8.20 -0.11 -8.93
CA GLN A 197 8.08 -0.51 -10.34
C GLN A 197 6.63 -0.39 -10.82
N ALA A 198 6.42 0.24 -11.97
CA ALA A 198 5.15 0.30 -12.68
C ALA A 198 5.24 -0.35 -14.07
N ASN A 199 4.12 -0.39 -14.79
CA ASN A 199 4.15 -0.61 -16.23
C ASN A 199 4.70 0.64 -16.93
N CYS A 200 5.35 0.47 -18.08
CA CYS A 200 5.66 1.60 -18.95
C CYS A 200 4.33 2.30 -19.32
N PRO A 201 4.21 3.63 -19.15
CA PRO A 201 2.99 4.35 -19.50
C PRO A 201 2.77 4.32 -21.01
N ALA A 202 1.51 4.29 -21.43
CA ALA A 202 1.16 4.47 -22.83
C ALA A 202 1.33 5.95 -23.22
N GLY A 203 2.03 6.21 -24.32
CA GLY A 203 2.34 7.56 -24.79
C GLY A 203 3.56 7.58 -25.71
N THR A 204 4.08 8.77 -25.94
CA THR A 204 5.35 8.99 -26.66
C THR A 204 6.55 8.54 -25.81
N HIS A 205 7.70 8.29 -26.46
CA HIS A 205 8.93 7.97 -25.77
C HIS A 205 9.35 9.08 -24.78
N SER A 206 9.17 10.35 -25.16
CA SER A 206 9.44 11.54 -24.33
C SER A 206 8.58 11.61 -23.08
N GLU A 207 7.33 11.13 -23.11
CA GLU A 207 6.49 11.06 -21.91
C GLU A 207 6.92 9.89 -21.02
N ALA A 208 7.13 8.72 -21.63
CA ALA A 208 7.47 7.50 -20.92
C ALA A 208 8.83 7.55 -20.21
N ILE A 209 9.86 8.13 -20.85
CA ILE A 209 11.22 8.19 -20.29
C ILE A 209 11.28 8.93 -18.96
N THR A 210 10.36 9.86 -18.68
CA THR A 210 10.28 10.55 -17.38
C THR A 210 9.94 9.62 -16.21
N TYR A 211 9.43 8.42 -16.47
CA TYR A 211 9.18 7.38 -15.45
C TYR A 211 10.31 6.36 -15.35
N TYR A 212 11.33 6.44 -16.21
CA TYR A 212 12.44 5.49 -16.22
C TYR A 212 13.49 5.84 -15.15
N SER A 213 13.77 4.90 -14.26
CA SER A 213 14.88 5.03 -13.31
C SER A 213 16.16 4.44 -13.89
N GLY A 214 17.20 5.27 -14.00
CA GLY A 214 18.53 4.83 -14.42
C GLY A 214 19.17 3.83 -13.44
N LYS A 215 18.97 4.00 -12.13
CA LYS A 215 19.51 3.13 -11.06
C LYS A 215 18.93 1.71 -11.09
N HIS A 216 17.66 1.56 -11.48
CA HIS A 216 16.95 0.28 -11.48
C HIS A 216 16.68 -0.30 -12.87
N HIS A 217 17.00 0.42 -13.94
CA HIS A 217 16.67 0.08 -15.33
C HIS A 217 15.18 -0.24 -15.60
N LEU A 218 14.28 0.36 -14.83
CA LEU A 218 12.85 0.06 -14.83
C LEU A 218 12.01 1.34 -14.86
N TYR A 219 10.80 1.24 -15.43
CA TYR A 219 9.78 2.27 -15.31
C TYR A 219 9.06 2.17 -13.97
N GLY A 220 8.77 3.31 -13.36
CA GLY A 220 8.11 3.34 -12.05
C GLY A 220 7.97 4.73 -11.46
N TYR A 221 7.68 4.72 -10.17
CA TYR A 221 7.55 5.89 -9.32
C TYR A 221 8.59 5.82 -8.21
N LYS A 222 8.84 6.95 -7.57
CA LYS A 222 9.62 7.06 -6.34
C LYS A 222 8.79 7.74 -5.27
N VAL A 223 9.00 7.32 -4.02
CA VAL A 223 8.37 7.88 -2.83
C VAL A 223 9.44 7.95 -1.75
N GLU A 224 9.54 9.06 -1.05
CA GLU A 224 10.34 9.13 0.17
C GLU A 224 9.51 8.64 1.36
N ILE A 225 10.09 7.74 2.16
CA ILE A 225 9.49 7.25 3.40
C ILE A 225 10.43 7.58 4.56
N SER A 226 9.92 8.30 5.56
CA SER A 226 10.64 8.57 6.81
C SER A 226 10.13 7.66 7.93
N VAL A 227 11.02 6.98 8.64
CA VAL A 227 10.71 5.98 9.67
C VAL A 227 11.43 6.25 10.99
N LEU A 228 10.74 5.96 12.09
CA LEU A 228 11.32 5.91 13.43
C LEU A 228 12.27 4.71 13.59
N PRO A 229 13.12 4.66 14.64
CA PRO A 229 13.95 3.49 14.93
C PRO A 229 13.16 2.19 15.15
N THR A 230 11.85 2.29 15.42
CA THR A 230 10.91 1.16 15.52
C THR A 230 10.46 0.60 14.17
N GLY A 231 10.89 1.18 13.04
CA GLY A 231 10.46 0.81 11.69
C GLY A 231 9.07 1.33 11.30
N LEU A 232 8.42 2.15 12.15
CA LEU A 232 7.12 2.75 11.85
C LEU A 232 7.28 4.06 11.07
N ALA A 233 6.47 4.25 10.03
CA ALA A 233 6.52 5.45 9.19
C ALA A 233 5.90 6.68 9.89
N ILE A 234 6.53 7.83 9.69
CA ILE A 234 6.09 9.16 10.16
C ILE A 234 5.95 10.18 9.03
N ASN A 235 6.33 9.81 7.81
CA ASN A 235 6.03 10.53 6.58
C ASN A 235 6.08 9.56 5.38
N CYS A 236 5.26 9.85 4.38
CA CYS A 236 5.33 9.25 3.06
C CYS A 236 5.00 10.33 2.03
N SER A 237 5.98 10.69 1.21
CA SER A 237 5.83 11.77 0.23
C SER A 237 4.76 11.44 -0.82
N PRO A 238 4.24 12.45 -1.54
CA PRO A 238 3.60 12.20 -2.84
C PRO A 238 4.54 11.40 -3.76
N HIS A 239 3.96 10.56 -4.61
CA HIS A 239 4.75 9.81 -5.59
C HIS A 239 5.26 10.72 -6.70
N VAL A 240 6.54 10.62 -7.03
CA VAL A 240 7.15 11.28 -8.18
C VAL A 240 7.54 10.26 -9.24
N LYS A 241 7.92 10.73 -10.43
CA LYS A 241 8.29 9.86 -11.54
C LYS A 241 9.68 9.25 -11.34
N GLY A 242 9.90 8.03 -11.85
CA GLY A 242 11.14 7.28 -11.64
C GLY A 242 12.45 7.93 -12.08
N SER A 243 12.43 8.94 -12.97
CA SER A 243 13.63 9.67 -13.40
C SER A 243 14.08 10.78 -12.44
N VAL A 244 13.28 11.12 -11.42
CA VAL A 244 13.64 12.15 -10.43
C VAL A 244 14.76 11.63 -9.53
N SER A 245 15.71 12.50 -9.15
CA SER A 245 16.83 12.13 -8.27
C SER A 245 16.40 12.10 -6.80
N ASP A 246 17.01 11.22 -6.01
CA ASP A 246 16.58 10.98 -4.63
C ASP A 246 16.81 12.24 -3.76
N ILE A 247 17.92 12.96 -4.01
CA ILE A 247 18.22 14.26 -3.39
C ILE A 247 17.25 15.38 -3.80
N THR A 248 16.62 15.30 -4.97
CA THR A 248 15.54 16.23 -5.36
C THR A 248 14.31 15.99 -4.49
N ILE A 249 13.92 14.73 -4.31
CA ILE A 249 12.71 14.34 -3.56
C ILE A 249 12.84 14.77 -2.10
N PHE A 250 13.98 14.48 -1.46
CA PHE A 250 14.27 14.93 -0.10
C PHE A 250 14.24 16.46 0.05
N ARG A 251 14.71 17.21 -0.95
CA ARG A 251 14.66 18.69 -0.94
C ARG A 251 13.27 19.27 -1.19
N ASP A 252 12.47 18.61 -2.04
CA ASP A 252 11.08 19.01 -2.30
C ASP A 252 10.14 18.66 -1.12
N ASN A 253 10.61 17.84 -0.18
CA ASN A 253 9.94 17.44 1.06
C ASN A 253 10.43 18.26 2.29
N ASP A 254 11.05 19.42 2.07
CA ASP A 254 11.65 20.28 3.09
C ASP A 254 10.68 20.66 4.22
N ALA A 255 9.42 20.96 3.91
CA ALA A 255 8.41 21.36 4.89
C ALA A 255 8.16 20.28 5.96
N PHE A 256 8.22 19.00 5.58
CA PHE A 256 8.17 17.90 6.55
C PHE A 256 9.45 17.86 7.39
N HIS A 257 10.63 17.87 6.77
CA HIS A 257 11.91 17.77 7.48
C HIS A 257 12.13 18.94 8.45
N LEU A 258 11.90 20.17 8.02
CA LEU A 258 11.99 21.39 8.83
C LEU A 258 10.99 21.42 9.99
N ASN A 259 9.93 20.61 9.97
CA ASN A 259 9.01 20.45 11.09
C ASN A 259 9.38 19.27 11.99
N ALA A 260 9.74 18.12 11.37
CA ALA A 260 10.06 16.89 12.07
C ALA A 260 11.40 16.96 12.84
N LEU A 261 12.38 17.73 12.37
CA LEU A 261 13.67 17.86 13.02
C LEU A 261 13.63 18.73 14.28
N LYS A 262 12.74 19.72 14.37
CA LYS A 262 12.72 20.67 15.49
C LYS A 262 12.55 19.98 16.84
N LYS A 263 13.45 20.28 17.78
CA LYS A 263 13.32 19.93 19.20
C LYS A 263 12.06 20.60 19.75
N ARG A 264 11.24 19.82 20.46
CA ARG A 264 10.12 20.36 21.23
C ARG A 264 10.60 21.20 22.42
N PRO A 265 9.77 22.10 23.00
CA PRO A 265 10.18 22.89 24.16
C PRO A 265 10.65 22.05 25.36
N ASP A 266 10.08 20.87 25.59
CA ASP A 266 10.48 19.89 26.60
C ASP A 266 11.76 19.10 26.25
N GLU A 267 12.18 19.16 24.99
CA GLU A 267 13.36 18.47 24.45
C GLU A 267 14.61 19.37 24.36
N MET A 268 14.44 20.68 24.51
CA MET A 268 15.53 21.68 24.44
C MET A 268 16.69 21.46 25.42
N HIS A 269 16.46 20.67 26.47
CA HIS A 269 17.43 20.35 27.53
C HIS A 269 18.02 18.93 27.40
N LEU A 270 17.59 18.16 26.40
CA LEU A 270 18.17 16.86 26.14
C LEU A 270 19.51 17.03 25.43
N GLU A 271 20.56 16.46 26.01
CA GLU A 271 21.86 16.34 25.36
C GLU A 271 21.73 15.44 24.13
N ASP A 272 21.96 16.02 22.96
CA ASP A 272 22.17 15.30 21.73
C ASP A 272 23.66 15.25 21.43
N ASP A 273 24.31 14.10 21.57
CA ASP A 273 25.74 13.90 21.23
C ASP A 273 25.99 13.93 19.70
N GLY A 274 25.31 14.83 18.98
CA GLY A 274 25.41 15.01 17.54
C GLY A 274 26.64 15.83 17.13
N PRO A 275 27.16 15.62 15.90
CA PRO A 275 28.33 16.34 15.41
C PRO A 275 28.10 17.84 15.15
N PHE A 276 26.84 18.30 15.10
CA PHE A 276 26.48 19.67 14.70
C PHE A 276 25.63 20.43 15.74
N THR A 277 25.70 20.06 17.02
CA THR A 277 24.94 20.70 18.11
C THR A 277 25.12 22.22 18.23
N VAL A 278 26.32 22.72 17.90
CA VAL A 278 26.64 24.14 17.94
C VAL A 278 25.98 24.92 16.78
N GLU A 279 25.83 24.27 15.63
CA GLU A 279 25.26 24.86 14.41
C GLU A 279 23.73 24.75 14.38
N TYR A 280 23.20 23.62 14.86
CA TYR A 280 21.76 23.31 14.89
C TYR A 280 21.25 22.94 16.29
N PRO A 281 21.43 23.80 17.32
CA PRO A 281 21.11 23.45 18.72
C PRO A 281 19.63 23.15 18.97
N ARG A 282 18.74 23.57 18.05
CA ARG A 282 17.28 23.44 18.14
C ARG A 282 16.71 22.29 17.31
N ASP A 283 17.54 21.54 16.61
CA ASP A 283 17.11 20.48 15.70
C ASP A 283 17.76 19.15 16.10
N TRP A 284 17.02 18.07 15.94
CA TRP A 284 17.50 16.70 15.96
C TRP A 284 18.18 16.35 14.63
N ALA A 285 18.86 15.21 14.58
CA ALA A 285 19.42 14.69 13.32
C ALA A 285 18.41 13.81 12.55
N VAL A 286 18.67 13.65 11.24
CA VAL A 286 18.07 12.63 10.38
C VAL A 286 19.17 11.74 9.82
N LEU A 287 18.91 10.44 9.72
CA LEU A 287 19.75 9.52 8.95
C LEU A 287 19.23 9.44 7.51
N THR A 288 20.10 9.67 6.54
CA THR A 288 19.82 9.53 5.11
C THR A 288 20.80 8.52 4.51
N ASP A 289 20.38 7.74 3.50
CA ASP A 289 21.37 7.06 2.65
C ASP A 289 22.19 8.09 1.85
N LYS A 290 23.39 7.71 1.41
CA LYS A 290 24.30 8.59 0.67
C LYS A 290 24.01 8.65 -0.84
N GLY A 291 23.18 7.74 -1.36
CA GLY A 291 22.63 7.75 -2.73
C GLY A 291 23.40 6.91 -3.75
#